data_AF-A0A2W2BPK3-F1
#
_entry.id   AF-A0A2W2BPK3-F1
#
_cell.length_a   1.000
_cell.length_b   1.000
_cell.length_c   1.000
_cell.angle_alpha   90.00
_cell.angle_beta   90.00
_cell.angle_gamma   90.00
#
_symmetry.space_group_name_H-M   'P 1'
#
loop_
_entity.id
_entity.type
_entity.pdbx_description
1 polymer ?
#
loop_
_entity_poly.entity_id
_entity_poly.type
_entity_poly.pdbx_seq_one_letter_code
_entity_poly.pdbx_strand_id
1 'polypeptide(L)'
;MSNIIRIKRRVSGAAGAPTGLKSAELAYNMADNAIYAGYGDDGSGNATAVKPVGGEGTFAKLDSPALTGTPTAPTPTGTDNSTKLATTAFIKGLGYLTDNNTITISGDASGSGTTAIALTLASVGTAGTYTKVTTDAKGRVTSGTTLSATDIPTLTASKISDFDTQVRTSRLDQMAAPTATVSLNSQKISNLADPAGAQDAATKAYVDATRQGLDVKDSVRAATTASITLSATQTVDGVALVAGDRVLVKDQSTASANGIYVVAAGAWTRATDADSSAKVTAGMFTFVEEGTANADTGWVLTTNAPVTLGTTSLAFTQFSGAGQVTAGAGLTKTGSTLDIGAGTGIQVNADDIALGPSNVLSLFNLATSGIIARTAANTVTARTITGTANRIAITNGDGVSGNPTLDIASSYVGQNTITTLGTITTGTWNGSTLAVGYGGTGVTSLTGLVKGNGAAAFSAAVDGTDYLSPNATIDGGTF
;
A
#
# COMPACT_ATOMS: atom_id res chain seq x y z
N MET A 1 -104.52 -36.80 -113.56
CA MET A 1 -105.77 -36.87 -112.76
C MET A 1 -105.46 -36.25 -111.41
N SER A 2 -105.95 -35.05 -111.12
CA SER A 2 -105.75 -34.48 -109.78
C SER A 2 -106.72 -35.18 -108.82
N ASN A 3 -106.18 -35.89 -107.83
CA ASN A 3 -106.97 -36.56 -106.82
C ASN A 3 -107.46 -35.48 -105.84
N ILE A 4 -108.67 -34.98 -106.05
CA ILE A 4 -109.32 -34.04 -105.13
C ILE A 4 -109.79 -34.83 -103.90
N ILE A 5 -109.07 -34.68 -102.78
CA ILE A 5 -109.53 -35.17 -101.48
C ILE A 5 -110.59 -34.20 -100.97
N ARG A 6 -111.83 -34.69 -100.84
CA ARG A 6 -112.93 -33.93 -100.22
C ARG A 6 -113.08 -34.37 -98.78
N ILE A 7 -113.13 -33.40 -97.87
CA ILE A 7 -113.29 -33.62 -96.44
C ILE A 7 -114.71 -33.20 -96.06
N LYS A 8 -115.41 -34.02 -95.27
CA LYS A 8 -116.70 -33.62 -94.72
C LYS A 8 -116.49 -32.48 -93.72
N ARG A 9 -117.18 -31.37 -93.93
CA ARG A 9 -117.07 -30.19 -93.06
C ARG A 9 -118.34 -30.03 -92.24
N ARG A 10 -118.20 -29.99 -90.91
CA ARG A 10 -119.27 -29.55 -90.00
C ARG A 10 -118.99 -28.09 -89.61
N VAL A 11 -119.93 -27.21 -89.94
CA VAL A 11 -119.81 -25.76 -89.71
C VAL A 11 -120.50 -25.34 -88.40
N SER A 12 -121.51 -26.08 -87.94
CA SER A 12 -122.23 -25.83 -86.68
C SER A 12 -122.64 -27.16 -86.00
N GLY A 13 -122.79 -27.15 -84.67
CA GLY A 13 -123.16 -28.32 -83.85
C GLY A 13 -122.25 -28.52 -82.63
N ALA A 14 -122.42 -29.65 -81.92
CA ALA A 14 -121.60 -29.99 -80.75
C ALA A 14 -120.17 -30.41 -81.15
N ALA A 15 -119.22 -30.09 -80.27
CA ALA A 15 -117.85 -30.61 -80.30
C ALA A 15 -117.85 -32.14 -80.19
N GLY A 16 -116.85 -32.78 -80.79
CA GLY A 16 -116.67 -34.22 -80.80
C GLY A 16 -116.76 -34.87 -82.19
N ALA A 17 -116.54 -36.18 -82.21
CA ALA A 17 -116.51 -36.97 -83.43
C ALA A 17 -117.86 -36.97 -84.18
N PRO A 18 -117.87 -36.93 -85.53
CA PRO A 18 -119.07 -37.19 -86.33
C PRO A 18 -119.70 -38.55 -86.00
N THR A 19 -121.03 -38.64 -86.09
CA THR A 19 -121.81 -39.85 -85.77
C THR A 19 -121.61 -41.01 -86.75
N GLY A 20 -120.94 -40.77 -87.87
CA GLY A 20 -120.53 -41.80 -88.82
C GLY A 20 -119.68 -41.22 -89.95
N LEU A 21 -118.60 -41.91 -90.28
CA LEU A 21 -117.74 -41.66 -91.43
C LEU A 21 -117.59 -42.95 -92.22
N LYS A 22 -117.26 -42.87 -93.50
CA LYS A 22 -116.76 -44.02 -94.26
C LYS A 22 -115.35 -44.37 -93.79
N SER A 23 -114.91 -45.60 -94.02
CA SER A 23 -113.52 -46.01 -93.72
C SER A 23 -112.54 -45.07 -94.44
N ALA A 24 -111.52 -44.58 -93.73
CA ALA A 24 -110.55 -43.58 -94.19
C ALA A 24 -111.12 -42.21 -94.60
N GLU A 25 -112.42 -41.97 -94.41
CA GLU A 25 -113.01 -40.67 -94.68
C GLU A 25 -112.61 -39.67 -93.59
N LEU A 26 -112.22 -38.47 -94.02
CA LEU A 26 -111.86 -37.38 -93.13
C LEU A 26 -113.04 -36.44 -92.93
N ALA A 27 -113.19 -35.98 -91.70
CA ALA A 27 -114.12 -34.91 -91.37
C ALA A 27 -113.47 -33.87 -90.48
N TYR A 28 -113.67 -32.60 -90.82
CA TYR A 28 -113.26 -31.48 -90.01
C TYR A 28 -114.45 -30.94 -89.24
N ASN A 29 -114.35 -30.91 -87.91
CA ASN A 29 -115.31 -30.27 -87.04
C ASN A 29 -114.78 -28.90 -86.63
N MET A 30 -115.47 -27.84 -87.06
CA MET A 30 -115.10 -26.46 -86.73
C MET A 30 -115.47 -26.06 -85.29
N ALA A 31 -116.23 -26.88 -84.56
CA ALA A 31 -116.64 -26.58 -83.19
C ALA A 31 -115.51 -26.79 -82.16
N ASP A 32 -114.57 -27.70 -82.43
CA ASP A 32 -113.41 -28.02 -81.58
C ASP A 32 -112.08 -27.90 -82.34
N ASN A 33 -112.12 -27.38 -83.57
CA ASN A 33 -111.00 -27.33 -84.51
C ASN A 33 -110.28 -28.68 -84.67
N ALA A 34 -111.01 -29.79 -84.56
CA ALA A 34 -110.44 -31.13 -84.69
C ALA A 34 -110.75 -31.76 -86.06
N ILE A 35 -109.73 -32.44 -86.59
CA ILE A 35 -109.87 -33.34 -87.74
C ILE A 35 -110.06 -34.74 -87.19
N TYR A 36 -111.12 -35.38 -87.65
CA TYR A 36 -111.44 -36.77 -87.35
C TYR A 36 -111.25 -37.62 -88.60
N ALA A 37 -110.81 -38.86 -88.40
CA ALA A 37 -110.75 -39.86 -89.45
C ALA A 37 -111.60 -41.08 -89.07
N GLY A 38 -112.29 -41.63 -90.07
CA GLY A 38 -112.93 -42.94 -89.97
C GLY A 38 -111.89 -44.05 -89.96
N TYR A 39 -111.89 -44.88 -88.92
CA TYR A 39 -111.04 -46.04 -88.74
C TYR A 39 -111.86 -47.33 -88.78
N GLY A 40 -111.29 -48.37 -89.40
CA GLY A 40 -111.93 -49.67 -89.59
C GLY A 40 -112.99 -49.66 -90.69
N ASP A 41 -113.46 -50.85 -91.10
CA ASP A 41 -114.50 -51.02 -92.12
C ASP A 41 -115.49 -52.09 -91.62
N ASP A 42 -116.79 -51.81 -91.65
CA ASP A 42 -117.87 -52.72 -91.25
C ASP A 42 -118.23 -53.77 -92.33
N GLY A 43 -117.47 -53.80 -93.43
CA GLY A 43 -117.72 -54.67 -94.58
C GLY A 43 -118.68 -54.06 -95.61
N SER A 44 -119.25 -52.89 -95.32
CA SER A 44 -120.08 -52.08 -96.22
C SER A 44 -119.48 -50.68 -96.47
N GLY A 45 -118.22 -50.49 -96.08
CA GLY A 45 -117.45 -49.27 -96.25
C GLY A 45 -117.64 -48.23 -95.15
N ASN A 46 -118.40 -48.49 -94.09
CA ASN A 46 -118.53 -47.54 -92.96
C ASN A 46 -117.43 -47.76 -91.92
N ALA A 47 -116.94 -46.68 -91.32
CA ALA A 47 -115.97 -46.73 -90.25
C ALA A 47 -116.57 -47.32 -88.97
N THR A 48 -115.85 -48.23 -88.32
CA THR A 48 -116.25 -48.81 -87.03
C THR A 48 -115.86 -47.93 -85.84
N ALA A 49 -114.94 -46.99 -86.01
CA ALA A 49 -114.60 -45.96 -85.03
C ALA A 49 -114.24 -44.64 -85.71
N VAL A 50 -114.54 -43.52 -85.05
CA VAL A 50 -114.12 -42.19 -85.50
C VAL A 50 -113.18 -41.61 -84.46
N LYS A 51 -111.92 -41.36 -84.83
CA LYS A 51 -110.87 -40.88 -83.90
C LYS A 51 -110.35 -39.51 -84.32
N PRO A 52 -110.02 -38.62 -83.36
CA PRO A 52 -109.32 -37.38 -83.66
C PRO A 52 -107.90 -37.71 -84.16
N VAL A 53 -107.48 -37.04 -85.22
CA VAL A 53 -106.16 -37.19 -85.85
C VAL A 53 -105.43 -35.85 -86.00
N GLY A 54 -106.10 -34.75 -85.67
CA GLY A 54 -105.54 -33.41 -85.61
C GLY A 54 -106.46 -32.50 -84.81
N GLY A 55 -105.92 -31.42 -84.26
CA GLY A 55 -106.64 -30.48 -83.39
C GLY A 55 -105.90 -30.21 -82.08
N GLU A 56 -106.36 -29.20 -81.33
CA GLU A 56 -105.77 -28.82 -80.05
C GLU A 56 -105.80 -30.00 -79.06
N GLY A 57 -104.65 -30.32 -78.44
CA GLY A 57 -104.49 -31.44 -77.51
C GLY A 57 -103.96 -32.74 -78.12
N THR A 58 -103.86 -32.86 -79.45
CA THR A 58 -103.27 -34.05 -80.12
C THR A 58 -101.75 -33.95 -80.28
N PHE A 59 -101.21 -32.72 -80.35
CA PHE A 59 -99.78 -32.42 -80.45
C PHE A 59 -99.37 -31.38 -79.40
N ALA A 60 -98.08 -31.36 -79.00
CA ALA A 60 -97.54 -30.31 -78.14
C ALA A 60 -97.52 -28.96 -78.89
N LYS A 61 -97.68 -27.84 -78.17
CA LYS A 61 -97.53 -26.49 -78.75
C LYS A 61 -96.12 -26.31 -79.30
N LEU A 62 -95.99 -25.71 -80.48
CA LEU A 62 -94.69 -25.39 -81.07
C LEU A 62 -93.94 -24.35 -80.21
N ASP A 63 -94.66 -23.33 -79.74
CA ASP A 63 -94.12 -22.30 -78.84
C ASP A 63 -94.55 -22.57 -77.41
N SER A 64 -93.55 -22.69 -76.51
CA SER A 64 -93.75 -22.91 -75.07
C SER A 64 -94.72 -24.05 -74.73
N PRO A 65 -94.41 -25.29 -75.13
CA PRO A 65 -95.23 -26.43 -74.74
C PRO A 65 -95.29 -26.56 -73.21
N ALA A 66 -96.49 -26.62 -72.66
CA ALA A 66 -96.68 -27.08 -71.29
C ALA A 66 -96.55 -28.61 -71.29
N LEU A 67 -95.39 -29.12 -70.87
CA LEU A 67 -95.17 -30.55 -70.71
C LEU A 67 -95.82 -31.02 -69.40
N THR A 68 -96.66 -32.05 -69.47
CA THR A 68 -97.29 -32.69 -68.31
C THR A 68 -96.93 -34.18 -68.26
N GLY A 69 -97.07 -34.82 -67.09
CA GLY A 69 -96.65 -36.22 -66.89
C GLY A 69 -95.13 -36.37 -66.73
N THR A 70 -94.55 -37.41 -67.34
CA THR A 70 -93.10 -37.75 -67.29
C THR A 70 -92.44 -37.60 -68.67
N PRO A 71 -92.29 -36.37 -69.19
CA PRO A 71 -91.65 -36.14 -70.49
C PRO A 71 -90.18 -36.60 -70.46
N THR A 72 -89.70 -37.17 -71.56
CA THR A 72 -88.29 -37.53 -71.75
C THR A 72 -87.62 -36.54 -72.69
N ALA A 73 -86.35 -36.22 -72.42
CA ALA A 73 -85.49 -35.41 -73.28
C ALA A 73 -84.09 -36.06 -73.36
N PRO A 74 -83.30 -35.83 -74.43
CA PRO A 74 -81.93 -36.32 -74.51
C PRO A 74 -81.08 -35.73 -73.37
N THR A 75 -80.31 -36.58 -72.67
CA THR A 75 -79.40 -36.13 -71.63
C THR A 75 -78.20 -35.40 -72.24
N PRO A 76 -77.96 -34.12 -71.92
CA PRO A 76 -76.78 -33.40 -72.38
C PRO A 76 -75.47 -33.99 -71.81
N THR A 77 -74.33 -33.69 -72.45
CA THR A 77 -73.00 -34.03 -71.92
C THR A 77 -72.66 -33.15 -70.72
N GLY A 78 -71.84 -33.62 -69.77
CA GLY A 78 -71.54 -32.93 -68.50
C GLY A 78 -70.94 -31.52 -68.59
N THR A 79 -70.54 -31.05 -69.77
CA THR A 79 -70.02 -29.70 -70.04
C THR A 79 -70.97 -28.83 -70.88
N ASP A 80 -72.16 -29.32 -71.23
CA ASP A 80 -73.14 -28.57 -72.04
C ASP A 80 -73.67 -27.35 -71.26
N ASN A 81 -73.54 -26.16 -71.85
CA ASN A 81 -73.98 -24.88 -71.29
C ASN A 81 -75.02 -24.17 -72.21
N SER A 82 -75.65 -24.92 -73.10
CA SER A 82 -76.69 -24.40 -74.00
C SER A 82 -78.05 -24.27 -73.33
N THR A 83 -79.03 -23.73 -74.05
CA THR A 83 -80.42 -23.55 -73.59
C THR A 83 -81.28 -24.82 -73.68
N LYS A 84 -80.66 -26.00 -73.84
CA LYS A 84 -81.37 -27.29 -73.85
C LYS A 84 -82.01 -27.59 -72.50
N LEU A 85 -83.05 -28.42 -72.50
CA LEU A 85 -83.66 -28.92 -71.27
C LEU A 85 -82.64 -29.76 -70.48
N ALA A 86 -82.41 -29.42 -69.21
CA ALA A 86 -81.59 -30.22 -68.31
C ALA A 86 -82.38 -31.47 -67.88
N THR A 87 -81.87 -32.66 -68.19
CA THR A 87 -82.44 -33.91 -67.68
C THR A 87 -81.97 -34.17 -66.25
N THR A 88 -82.72 -34.96 -65.48
CA THR A 88 -82.31 -35.41 -64.13
C THR A 88 -81.00 -36.18 -64.15
N ALA A 89 -80.70 -36.91 -65.23
CA ALA A 89 -79.42 -37.61 -65.39
C ALA A 89 -78.24 -36.64 -65.55
N PHE A 90 -78.41 -35.55 -66.30
CA PHE A 90 -77.39 -34.52 -66.45
C PHE A 90 -77.07 -33.85 -65.11
N ILE A 91 -78.10 -33.43 -64.37
CA ILE A 91 -77.92 -32.80 -63.05
C ILE A 91 -77.16 -33.73 -62.10
N LYS A 92 -77.54 -35.01 -62.01
CA LYS A 92 -76.83 -36.01 -61.18
C LYS A 92 -75.37 -36.23 -61.61
N GLY A 93 -75.05 -36.04 -62.89
CA GLY A 93 -73.69 -36.17 -63.42
C GLY A 93 -72.74 -35.01 -63.06
N LEU A 94 -73.26 -33.85 -62.64
CA LEU A 94 -72.45 -32.66 -62.31
C LEU A 94 -71.71 -32.76 -60.96
N GLY A 95 -71.88 -33.85 -60.19
CA GLY A 95 -71.08 -34.11 -58.99
C GLY A 95 -71.28 -33.09 -57.86
N TYR A 96 -72.49 -32.56 -57.70
CA TYR A 96 -72.83 -31.72 -56.55
C TYR A 96 -72.86 -32.55 -55.26
N LEU A 97 -72.66 -31.89 -54.11
CA LEU A 97 -72.74 -32.55 -52.81
C LEU A 97 -74.18 -33.04 -52.57
N THR A 98 -74.40 -34.35 -52.57
CA THR A 98 -75.72 -34.96 -52.37
C THR A 98 -76.02 -35.28 -50.90
N ASP A 99 -75.00 -35.34 -50.05
CA ASP A 99 -75.09 -35.75 -48.64
C ASP A 99 -74.09 -34.99 -47.75
N ASN A 100 -74.27 -35.11 -46.42
CA ASN A 100 -73.35 -34.57 -45.43
C ASN A 100 -72.01 -35.33 -45.44
N ASN A 101 -71.05 -34.84 -46.21
CA ASN A 101 -69.69 -35.39 -46.29
C ASN A 101 -68.72 -34.64 -45.38
N THR A 102 -67.74 -35.34 -44.82
CA THR A 102 -66.65 -34.68 -44.07
C THR A 102 -65.70 -33.99 -45.06
N ILE A 103 -65.55 -32.67 -44.93
CA ILE A 103 -64.63 -31.87 -45.73
C ILE A 103 -63.41 -31.53 -44.87
N THR A 104 -62.24 -32.07 -45.21
CA THR A 104 -60.98 -31.77 -44.50
C THR A 104 -60.31 -30.54 -45.11
N ILE A 105 -60.04 -29.52 -44.28
CA ILE A 105 -59.25 -28.34 -44.66
C ILE A 105 -57.92 -28.41 -43.91
N SER A 106 -56.81 -28.54 -44.63
CA SER A 106 -55.47 -28.80 -44.07
C SER A 106 -54.59 -27.55 -43.93
N GLY A 107 -55.13 -26.35 -44.19
CA GLY A 107 -54.42 -25.07 -44.12
C GLY A 107 -55.32 -23.93 -43.65
N ASP A 108 -54.87 -22.70 -43.84
CA ASP A 108 -55.63 -21.52 -43.47
C ASP A 108 -56.90 -21.41 -44.31
N ALA A 109 -58.04 -21.32 -43.64
CA ALA A 109 -59.30 -21.03 -44.28
C ALA A 109 -59.65 -19.56 -44.09
N SER A 110 -59.62 -18.81 -45.19
CA SER A 110 -60.06 -17.42 -45.24
C SER A 110 -61.11 -17.23 -46.32
N GLY A 111 -62.04 -16.30 -46.11
CA GLY A 111 -63.06 -15.96 -47.09
C GLY A 111 -63.43 -14.48 -46.98
N SER A 112 -63.53 -13.79 -48.11
CA SER A 112 -64.10 -12.44 -48.19
C SER A 112 -65.12 -12.42 -49.34
N GLY A 113 -66.41 -12.20 -49.02
CA GLY A 113 -67.52 -12.21 -49.98
C GLY A 113 -68.85 -12.70 -49.39
N THR A 114 -69.95 -12.52 -50.14
CA THR A 114 -71.33 -12.84 -49.72
C THR A 114 -71.67 -14.33 -49.64
N THR A 115 -70.78 -15.20 -50.15
CA THR A 115 -70.90 -16.67 -50.10
C THR A 115 -69.75 -17.32 -49.32
N ALA A 116 -69.21 -16.63 -48.32
CA ALA A 116 -68.09 -17.16 -47.53
C ALA A 116 -68.46 -18.45 -46.78
N ILE A 117 -67.51 -19.40 -46.74
CA ILE A 117 -67.62 -20.60 -45.90
C ILE A 117 -67.27 -20.19 -44.46
N ALA A 118 -68.27 -20.07 -43.60
CA ALA A 118 -68.07 -19.77 -42.19
C ALA A 118 -67.58 -21.03 -41.45
N LEU A 119 -66.37 -20.98 -40.89
CA LEU A 119 -65.84 -22.05 -40.05
C LEU A 119 -65.98 -21.68 -38.58
N THR A 120 -66.56 -22.60 -37.81
CA THR A 120 -66.64 -22.45 -36.34
C THR A 120 -65.49 -23.20 -35.70
N LEU A 121 -64.45 -22.48 -35.26
CA LEU A 121 -63.40 -23.09 -34.43
C LEU A 121 -63.96 -23.42 -33.04
N ALA A 122 -63.48 -24.53 -32.45
CA ALA A 122 -63.74 -24.84 -31.05
C ALA A 122 -63.05 -23.83 -30.13
N SER A 123 -63.67 -23.53 -28.98
CA SER A 123 -63.03 -22.71 -27.95
C SER A 123 -62.03 -23.56 -27.18
N VAL A 124 -60.74 -23.31 -27.35
CA VAL A 124 -59.66 -24.03 -26.62
C VAL A 124 -59.01 -23.17 -25.53
N GLY A 125 -59.46 -21.93 -25.35
CA GLY A 125 -58.96 -20.99 -24.34
C GLY A 125 -59.96 -19.89 -24.00
N THR A 126 -59.57 -18.99 -23.09
CA THR A 126 -60.36 -17.81 -22.72
C THR A 126 -59.79 -16.60 -23.47
N ALA A 127 -60.66 -15.81 -24.12
CA ALA A 127 -60.23 -14.57 -24.75
C ALA A 127 -59.67 -13.60 -23.71
N GLY A 128 -58.55 -12.95 -24.01
CA GLY A 128 -57.99 -11.97 -23.11
C GLY A 128 -56.57 -11.54 -23.46
N THR A 129 -56.19 -10.40 -22.88
CA THR A 129 -54.81 -9.93 -22.89
C THR A 129 -54.08 -10.55 -21.70
N TYR A 130 -53.16 -11.45 -22.02
CA TYR A 130 -52.14 -11.94 -21.10
C TYR A 130 -50.93 -11.01 -21.16
N THR A 131 -49.97 -11.19 -20.26
CA THR A 131 -48.81 -10.28 -20.10
C THR A 131 -48.10 -9.91 -21.41
N LYS A 132 -48.13 -10.78 -22.44
CA LYS A 132 -47.45 -10.56 -23.72
C LYS A 132 -48.25 -10.88 -24.98
N VAL A 133 -49.41 -11.51 -24.84
CA VAL A 133 -50.20 -11.99 -25.97
C VAL A 133 -51.66 -11.67 -25.73
N THR A 134 -52.36 -11.28 -26.79
CA THR A 134 -53.82 -11.23 -26.78
C THR A 134 -54.33 -12.44 -27.53
N THR A 135 -55.30 -13.11 -26.94
CA THR A 135 -55.98 -14.25 -27.56
C THR A 135 -57.42 -13.91 -27.88
N ASP A 136 -57.94 -14.43 -28.99
CA ASP A 136 -59.36 -14.36 -29.31
C ASP A 136 -60.18 -15.42 -28.53
N ALA A 137 -61.50 -15.39 -28.71
CA ALA A 137 -62.41 -16.38 -28.11
C ALA A 137 -62.20 -17.81 -28.60
N LYS A 138 -61.30 -18.03 -29.56
CA LYS A 138 -60.91 -19.34 -30.07
C LYS A 138 -59.51 -19.74 -29.60
N GLY A 139 -58.87 -18.95 -28.74
CA GLY A 139 -57.54 -19.21 -28.18
C GLY A 139 -56.38 -18.91 -29.13
N ARG A 140 -56.64 -18.28 -30.29
CA ARG A 140 -55.58 -17.90 -31.23
C ARG A 140 -54.90 -16.64 -30.75
N VAL A 141 -53.58 -16.56 -30.86
CA VAL A 141 -52.83 -15.33 -30.60
C VAL A 141 -53.10 -14.36 -31.75
N THR A 142 -53.77 -13.25 -31.44
CA THR A 142 -54.14 -12.21 -32.41
C THR A 142 -53.21 -11.01 -32.37
N SER A 143 -52.42 -10.87 -31.30
CA SER A 143 -51.37 -9.87 -31.18
C SER A 143 -50.35 -10.30 -30.12
N GLY A 144 -49.08 -9.93 -30.31
CA GLY A 144 -48.00 -10.17 -29.37
C GLY A 144 -47.05 -8.98 -29.29
N THR A 145 -46.44 -8.77 -28.13
CA THR A 145 -45.43 -7.73 -27.91
C THR A 145 -44.11 -8.36 -27.48
N THR A 146 -42.98 -7.74 -27.84
CA THR A 146 -41.66 -8.14 -27.31
C THR A 146 -41.61 -7.92 -25.79
N LEU A 147 -40.74 -8.67 -25.12
CA LEU A 147 -40.44 -8.43 -23.70
C LEU A 147 -39.70 -7.09 -23.55
N SER A 148 -40.16 -6.29 -22.62
CA SER A 148 -39.54 -5.03 -22.21
C SER A 148 -39.17 -5.08 -20.73
N ALA A 149 -38.28 -4.18 -20.29
CA ALA A 149 -37.84 -4.12 -18.90
C ALA A 149 -39.00 -3.94 -17.91
N THR A 150 -40.07 -3.24 -18.32
CA THR A 150 -41.26 -3.02 -17.47
C THR A 150 -42.11 -4.27 -17.25
N ASP A 151 -41.92 -5.30 -18.06
CA ASP A 151 -42.64 -6.58 -17.94
C ASP A 151 -42.02 -7.52 -16.92
N ILE A 152 -40.80 -7.19 -16.47
CA ILE A 152 -40.06 -7.90 -15.45
C ILE A 152 -40.29 -7.12 -14.14
N PRO A 153 -41.26 -7.50 -13.30
CA PRO A 153 -41.52 -6.81 -12.04
C PRO A 153 -40.32 -6.94 -11.10
N THR A 154 -40.32 -6.22 -9.98
CA THR A 154 -39.36 -6.48 -8.89
C THR A 154 -39.50 -7.93 -8.42
N LEU A 155 -38.52 -8.76 -8.78
CA LEU A 155 -38.45 -10.15 -8.37
C LEU A 155 -37.72 -10.23 -7.03
N THR A 156 -38.35 -10.84 -6.03
CA THR A 156 -37.68 -11.17 -4.78
C THR A 156 -36.64 -12.25 -5.03
N ALA A 157 -35.56 -12.30 -4.24
CA ALA A 157 -34.53 -13.34 -4.35
C ALA A 157 -35.13 -14.77 -4.36
N SER A 158 -36.20 -15.01 -3.60
CA SER A 158 -36.92 -16.29 -3.57
C SER A 158 -37.56 -16.74 -4.89
N LYS A 159 -37.82 -15.81 -5.82
CA LYS A 159 -38.39 -16.11 -7.14
C LYS A 159 -37.31 -16.39 -8.19
N ILE A 160 -36.04 -16.18 -7.83
CA ILE A 160 -34.88 -16.35 -8.71
C ILE A 160 -34.09 -17.53 -8.17
N SER A 161 -34.27 -18.71 -8.77
CA SER A 161 -33.72 -19.98 -8.27
C SER A 161 -32.20 -20.02 -8.16
N ASP A 162 -31.50 -19.17 -8.91
CA ASP A 162 -30.04 -19.08 -8.99
C ASP A 162 -29.46 -17.84 -8.33
N PHE A 163 -30.27 -17.02 -7.64
CA PHE A 163 -29.81 -15.77 -7.03
C PHE A 163 -28.59 -15.96 -6.14
N ASP A 164 -28.62 -16.93 -5.24
CA ASP A 164 -27.50 -17.24 -4.34
C ASP A 164 -26.26 -17.74 -5.09
N THR A 165 -26.45 -18.51 -6.16
CA THR A 165 -25.34 -19.00 -7.01
C THR A 165 -24.66 -17.84 -7.73
N GLN A 166 -25.44 -16.91 -8.26
CA GLN A 166 -24.93 -15.73 -8.94
C GLN A 166 -24.20 -14.80 -7.94
N VAL A 167 -24.78 -14.54 -6.76
CA VAL A 167 -24.17 -13.68 -5.73
C VAL A 167 -22.84 -14.24 -5.23
N ARG A 168 -22.71 -15.57 -5.10
CA ARG A 168 -21.45 -16.23 -4.67
C ARG A 168 -20.37 -16.22 -5.74
N THR A 169 -20.74 -16.10 -7.02
CA THR A 169 -19.81 -16.11 -8.15
C THR A 169 -19.52 -14.71 -8.69
N SER A 170 -20.33 -13.71 -8.31
CA SER A 170 -20.04 -12.30 -8.58
C SER A 170 -18.70 -11.91 -7.99
N ARG A 171 -17.83 -11.38 -8.84
CA ARG A 171 -16.57 -10.79 -8.39
C ARG A 171 -16.83 -9.41 -7.80
N LEU A 172 -16.09 -9.07 -6.76
CA LEU A 172 -16.23 -7.79 -6.08
C LEU A 172 -15.95 -6.57 -7.00
N ASP A 173 -15.09 -6.74 -8.02
CA ASP A 173 -14.75 -5.69 -8.99
C ASP A 173 -15.89 -5.38 -9.98
N GLN A 174 -16.88 -6.26 -10.11
CA GLN A 174 -18.05 -6.06 -10.97
C GLN A 174 -19.22 -5.40 -10.23
N MET A 175 -19.11 -5.25 -8.91
CA MET A 175 -20.11 -4.58 -8.09
C MET A 175 -19.91 -3.06 -8.18
N ALA A 176 -21.01 -2.31 -8.07
CA ALA A 176 -20.92 -0.85 -7.95
C ALA A 176 -20.07 -0.48 -6.73
N ALA A 177 -19.24 0.56 -6.87
CA ALA A 177 -18.39 1.03 -5.78
C ALA A 177 -19.24 1.37 -4.54
N PRO A 178 -18.85 0.93 -3.33
CA PRO A 178 -19.57 1.26 -2.11
C PRO A 178 -19.68 2.76 -1.91
N THR A 179 -20.90 3.27 -1.70
CA THR A 179 -21.16 4.69 -1.40
C THR A 179 -21.23 4.98 0.10
N ALA A 180 -21.01 3.96 0.93
CA ALA A 180 -20.98 4.01 2.38
C ALA A 180 -19.94 3.03 2.94
N THR A 181 -19.60 3.16 4.22
CA THR A 181 -18.64 2.28 4.90
C THR A 181 -19.09 0.82 4.86
N VAL A 182 -18.16 -0.07 4.52
CA VAL A 182 -18.36 -1.53 4.54
C VAL A 182 -18.00 -2.07 5.92
N SER A 183 -18.99 -2.54 6.67
CA SER A 183 -18.76 -3.25 7.94
C SER A 183 -18.59 -4.75 7.69
N LEU A 184 -17.57 -5.35 8.32
CA LEU A 184 -17.26 -6.78 8.19
C LEU A 184 -17.61 -7.60 9.44
N ASN A 185 -18.35 -7.04 10.41
CA ASN A 185 -18.82 -7.74 11.63
C ASN A 185 -17.73 -8.61 12.31
N SER A 186 -16.54 -8.01 12.52
CA SER A 186 -15.37 -8.65 13.13
C SER A 186 -14.81 -9.88 12.38
N GLN A 187 -15.08 -10.00 11.08
CA GLN A 187 -14.49 -11.03 10.23
C GLN A 187 -13.11 -10.63 9.70
N LYS A 188 -12.29 -11.63 9.37
CA LYS A 188 -10.96 -11.44 8.78
C LYS A 188 -11.07 -11.20 7.27
N ILE A 189 -10.18 -10.36 6.73
CA ILE A 189 -9.88 -10.28 5.29
C ILE A 189 -8.65 -11.15 5.03
N SER A 190 -8.83 -12.31 4.39
CA SER A 190 -7.75 -13.24 4.06
C SER A 190 -7.21 -13.04 2.64
N ASN A 191 -5.96 -13.43 2.37
CA ASN A 191 -5.30 -13.32 1.06
C ASN A 191 -5.19 -11.88 0.52
N LEU A 192 -5.09 -10.90 1.41
CA LEU A 192 -4.75 -9.52 1.05
C LEU A 192 -3.24 -9.43 0.78
N ALA A 193 -2.85 -8.83 -0.35
CA ALA A 193 -1.46 -8.59 -0.68
C ALA A 193 -0.86 -7.47 0.19
N ASP A 194 0.47 -7.39 0.26
CA ASP A 194 1.13 -6.28 0.92
C ASP A 194 0.86 -4.95 0.17
N PRO A 195 0.64 -3.84 0.90
CA PRO A 195 0.25 -2.57 0.31
C PRO A 195 1.37 -1.99 -0.56
N ALA A 196 1.02 -1.52 -1.76
CA ALA A 196 1.94 -0.84 -2.68
C ALA A 196 1.59 0.65 -2.86
N GLY A 197 0.31 0.99 -2.80
CA GLY A 197 -0.21 2.35 -2.82
C GLY A 197 -0.54 2.89 -1.43
N ALA A 198 -0.52 4.21 -1.27
CA ALA A 198 -0.77 4.86 0.02
C ALA A 198 -2.22 4.74 0.52
N GLN A 199 -3.16 4.26 -0.31
CA GLN A 199 -4.56 4.03 0.04
C GLN A 199 -4.89 2.54 0.21
N ASP A 200 -3.92 1.65 0.02
CA ASP A 200 -4.14 0.21 0.16
C ASP A 200 -4.37 -0.17 1.63
N ALA A 201 -5.19 -1.18 1.84
CA ALA A 201 -5.30 -1.81 3.15
C ALA A 201 -3.98 -2.51 3.48
N ALA A 202 -3.43 -2.28 4.67
CA ALA A 202 -2.21 -2.92 5.12
C ALA A 202 -2.49 -4.23 5.86
N THR A 203 -1.74 -5.28 5.54
CA THR A 203 -1.76 -6.53 6.32
C THR A 203 -1.14 -6.29 7.70
N LYS A 204 -1.58 -7.04 8.71
CA LYS A 204 -0.95 -6.97 10.04
C LYS A 204 0.56 -7.30 9.96
N ALA A 205 0.94 -8.29 9.15
CA ALA A 205 2.33 -8.66 8.94
C ALA A 205 3.17 -7.49 8.40
N TYR A 206 2.67 -6.77 7.40
CA TYR A 206 3.34 -5.58 6.87
C TYR A 206 3.49 -4.48 7.92
N VAL A 207 2.41 -4.19 8.67
CA VAL A 207 2.45 -3.17 9.74
C VAL A 207 3.42 -3.56 10.84
N ASP A 208 3.44 -4.82 11.26
CA ASP A 208 4.34 -5.33 12.30
C ASP A 208 5.81 -5.23 11.85
N ALA A 209 6.11 -5.58 10.60
CA ALA A 209 7.45 -5.48 10.02
C ALA A 209 7.92 -4.03 9.83
N THR A 210 7.00 -3.12 9.45
CA THR A 210 7.32 -1.71 9.21
C THR A 210 7.50 -0.93 10.51
N ARG A 211 6.82 -1.35 11.59
CA ARG A 211 6.77 -0.56 12.82
C ARG A 211 8.11 -0.42 13.53
N GLN A 212 9.07 -1.34 13.35
CA GLN A 212 10.43 -1.20 13.87
C GLN A 212 11.36 -1.96 12.94
N GLY A 213 12.46 -1.37 12.49
CA GLY A 213 13.58 -2.11 11.86
C GLY A 213 14.27 -3.10 12.82
N LEU A 214 13.55 -3.55 13.85
CA LEU A 214 13.91 -4.51 14.87
C LEU A 214 13.01 -5.75 14.66
N ASP A 215 13.62 -6.92 14.64
CA ASP A 215 12.94 -8.20 14.62
C ASP A 215 12.58 -8.59 16.05
N VAL A 216 11.45 -8.07 16.52
CA VAL A 216 10.99 -8.19 17.92
C VAL A 216 10.57 -9.64 18.22
N LYS A 217 11.17 -10.19 19.28
CA LYS A 217 10.89 -11.50 19.87
C LYS A 217 10.07 -11.34 21.14
N ASP A 218 9.48 -12.44 21.60
CA ASP A 218 8.85 -12.46 22.92
C ASP A 218 9.89 -12.11 23.99
N SER A 219 9.43 -11.47 25.06
CA SER A 219 10.28 -11.08 26.19
C SER A 219 10.96 -12.29 26.82
N VAL A 220 12.07 -12.00 27.51
CA VAL A 220 12.79 -12.97 28.32
C VAL A 220 12.69 -12.56 29.78
N ARG A 221 12.64 -13.56 30.65
CA ARG A 221 12.55 -13.31 32.09
C ARG A 221 13.86 -12.78 32.65
N ALA A 222 15.00 -13.28 32.18
CA ALA A 222 16.33 -12.82 32.61
C ALA A 222 17.33 -12.84 31.44
N ALA A 223 18.47 -12.16 31.62
CA ALA A 223 19.61 -12.24 30.72
C ALA A 223 20.87 -12.66 31.46
N THR A 224 21.77 -13.38 30.79
CA THR A 224 23.05 -13.79 31.39
C THR A 224 23.91 -12.58 31.78
N THR A 225 24.85 -12.80 32.71
CA THR A 225 25.94 -11.86 33.03
C THR A 225 27.32 -12.51 32.87
N ALA A 226 27.36 -13.81 32.59
CA ALA A 226 28.54 -14.62 32.36
C ALA A 226 28.14 -15.89 31.59
N SER A 227 29.12 -16.66 31.12
CA SER A 227 28.88 -17.94 30.46
C SER A 227 28.25 -18.94 31.43
N ILE A 228 27.22 -19.67 30.96
CA ILE A 228 26.50 -20.66 31.75
C ILE A 228 26.48 -22.03 31.04
N THR A 229 26.10 -23.07 31.78
CA THR A 229 25.70 -24.35 31.20
C THR A 229 24.24 -24.26 30.77
N LEU A 230 23.95 -24.58 29.52
CA LEU A 230 22.59 -24.51 28.97
C LEU A 230 21.80 -25.78 29.32
N SER A 231 21.65 -26.07 30.61
CA SER A 231 20.84 -27.17 31.12
C SER A 231 20.40 -26.92 32.57
N ALA A 232 19.39 -27.68 33.00
CA ALA A 232 18.80 -27.62 34.35
C ALA A 232 18.22 -26.23 34.72
N THR A 233 17.45 -26.17 35.79
CA THR A 233 17.02 -24.90 36.38
C THR A 233 18.17 -24.29 37.17
N GLN A 234 18.40 -22.99 37.01
CA GLN A 234 19.50 -22.28 37.67
C GLN A 234 19.11 -20.84 37.95
N THR A 235 19.94 -20.14 38.74
CA THR A 235 19.79 -18.70 38.96
C THR A 235 20.60 -17.93 37.92
N VAL A 236 19.97 -16.98 37.22
CA VAL A 236 20.61 -16.10 36.24
C VAL A 236 20.31 -14.65 36.64
N ASP A 237 21.35 -13.83 36.79
CA ASP A 237 21.23 -12.42 37.20
C ASP A 237 20.39 -12.19 38.48
N GLY A 238 20.49 -13.11 39.44
CA GLY A 238 19.73 -13.07 40.69
C GLY A 238 18.29 -13.63 40.59
N VAL A 239 17.85 -14.04 39.40
CA VAL A 239 16.52 -14.61 39.16
C VAL A 239 16.59 -16.13 39.15
N ALA A 240 15.85 -16.80 40.05
CA ALA A 240 15.71 -18.26 40.03
C ALA A 240 14.76 -18.67 38.89
N LEU A 241 15.28 -19.37 37.89
CA LEU A 241 14.54 -19.77 36.70
C LEU A 241 13.88 -21.14 36.85
N VAL A 242 12.70 -21.30 36.25
CA VAL A 242 11.97 -22.57 36.19
C VAL A 242 11.80 -23.05 34.74
N ALA A 243 11.47 -24.32 34.55
CA ALA A 243 11.26 -24.87 33.21
C ALA A 243 10.13 -24.11 32.48
N GLY A 244 10.39 -23.71 31.23
CA GLY A 244 9.49 -22.88 30.43
C GLY A 244 9.86 -21.40 30.41
N ASP A 245 10.65 -20.91 31.36
CA ASP A 245 11.13 -19.53 31.35
C ASP A 245 12.02 -19.27 30.12
N ARG A 246 11.95 -18.06 29.57
CA ARG A 246 12.81 -17.62 28.47
C ARG A 246 13.98 -16.81 29.01
N VAL A 247 15.17 -17.05 28.49
CA VAL A 247 16.41 -16.38 28.91
C VAL A 247 17.16 -15.88 27.69
N LEU A 248 17.59 -14.61 27.73
CA LEU A 248 18.57 -14.11 26.78
C LEU A 248 19.97 -14.56 27.23
N VAL A 249 20.53 -15.53 26.52
CA VAL A 249 21.90 -15.98 26.69
C VAL A 249 22.79 -15.15 25.79
N LYS A 250 23.52 -14.19 26.35
CA LYS A 250 24.34 -13.24 25.59
C LYS A 250 25.84 -13.26 25.94
N ASP A 251 26.23 -14.01 26.96
CA ASP A 251 27.61 -13.99 27.49
C ASP A 251 28.30 -15.37 27.46
N GLN A 252 27.91 -16.28 26.55
CA GLN A 252 28.64 -17.54 26.38
C GLN A 252 30.07 -17.27 25.91
N SER A 253 31.02 -18.07 26.41
CA SER A 253 32.41 -18.08 25.93
C SER A 253 32.51 -18.45 24.45
N THR A 254 31.61 -19.30 23.94
CA THR A 254 31.41 -19.50 22.49
C THR A 254 30.23 -18.66 22.01
N ALA A 255 30.50 -17.49 21.42
CA ALA A 255 29.48 -16.51 21.05
C ALA A 255 28.44 -17.00 20.03
N SER A 256 28.71 -18.05 19.24
CA SER A 256 27.71 -18.65 18.36
C SER A 256 26.62 -19.45 19.12
N ALA A 257 26.85 -19.75 20.41
CA ALA A 257 25.87 -20.35 21.31
C ALA A 257 24.99 -19.30 22.03
N ASN A 258 25.23 -18.00 21.84
CA ASN A 258 24.33 -16.96 22.35
C ASN A 258 22.97 -16.99 21.63
N GLY A 259 21.93 -16.44 22.24
CA GLY A 259 20.59 -16.26 21.69
C GLY A 259 19.52 -16.44 22.77
N ILE A 260 18.26 -16.63 22.36
CA ILE A 260 17.16 -16.79 23.31
C ILE A 260 16.90 -18.28 23.52
N TYR A 261 16.86 -18.71 24.78
CA TYR A 261 16.69 -20.11 25.17
C TYR A 261 15.48 -20.28 26.08
N VAL A 262 14.88 -21.47 26.03
CA VAL A 262 13.83 -21.92 26.95
C VAL A 262 14.46 -22.84 27.99
N VAL A 263 14.29 -22.49 29.25
CA VAL A 263 14.81 -23.23 30.41
C VAL A 263 14.13 -24.59 30.50
N ALA A 264 14.89 -25.62 30.80
CA ALA A 264 14.40 -26.99 30.97
C ALA A 264 15.19 -27.72 32.06
N ALA A 265 14.63 -28.81 32.58
CA ALA A 265 15.36 -29.72 33.49
C ALA A 265 16.53 -30.43 32.79
N GLY A 266 16.38 -30.70 31.49
CA GLY A 266 17.43 -31.21 30.62
C GLY A 266 18.23 -30.09 29.93
N ALA A 267 18.78 -30.38 28.76
CA ALA A 267 19.40 -29.35 27.92
C ALA A 267 18.37 -28.29 27.49
N TRP A 268 18.76 -27.02 27.56
CA TRP A 268 17.94 -25.92 27.08
C TRP A 268 17.94 -25.91 25.56
N THR A 269 16.81 -25.55 24.98
CA THR A 269 16.66 -25.37 23.53
C THR A 269 16.52 -23.90 23.20
N ARG A 270 16.90 -23.50 21.99
CA ARG A 270 16.58 -22.16 21.50
C ARG A 270 15.07 -21.97 21.45
N ALA A 271 14.61 -20.76 21.70
CA ALA A 271 13.21 -20.42 21.64
C ALA A 271 12.66 -20.48 20.21
N THR A 272 11.39 -20.87 20.06
CA THR A 272 10.76 -21.15 18.76
C THR A 272 10.75 -19.95 17.81
N ASP A 273 10.77 -18.73 18.34
CA ASP A 273 10.85 -17.48 17.59
C ASP A 273 12.29 -17.06 17.22
N ALA A 274 13.31 -17.82 17.68
CA ALA A 274 14.75 -17.57 17.48
C ALA A 274 15.58 -18.86 17.28
N ASP A 275 14.98 -19.92 16.69
CA ASP A 275 15.56 -21.28 16.58
C ASP A 275 16.17 -21.62 15.20
N SER A 276 16.17 -20.69 14.26
CA SER A 276 16.66 -20.92 12.89
C SER A 276 17.32 -19.67 12.32
N SER A 277 18.24 -19.84 11.36
CA SER A 277 18.96 -18.72 10.72
C SER A 277 18.04 -17.67 10.11
N ALA A 278 16.87 -18.08 9.58
CA ALA A 278 15.89 -17.15 9.02
C ALA A 278 15.19 -16.28 10.07
N LYS A 279 15.13 -16.74 11.32
CA LYS A 279 14.49 -16.04 12.45
C LYS A 279 15.47 -15.27 13.32
N VAL A 280 16.78 -15.47 13.14
CA VAL A 280 17.83 -14.75 13.88
C VAL A 280 18.43 -13.71 12.94
N THR A 281 17.70 -12.61 12.75
CA THR A 281 18.09 -11.54 11.83
C THR A 281 18.92 -10.47 12.53
N ALA A 282 19.74 -9.74 11.76
CA ALA A 282 20.38 -8.52 12.27
C ALA A 282 19.28 -7.54 12.68
N GLY A 283 19.29 -7.09 13.94
CA GLY A 283 18.17 -6.34 14.52
C GLY A 283 17.20 -7.17 15.37
N MET A 284 17.44 -8.48 15.58
CA MET A 284 16.65 -9.30 16.51
C MET A 284 16.64 -8.66 17.90
N PHE A 285 15.45 -8.36 18.42
CA PHE A 285 15.26 -7.61 19.66
C PHE A 285 14.46 -8.41 20.69
N THR A 286 14.83 -8.33 21.97
CA THR A 286 14.02 -8.85 23.09
C THR A 286 14.15 -7.95 24.31
N PHE A 287 13.10 -7.90 25.14
CA PHE A 287 13.07 -7.18 26.41
C PHE A 287 13.29 -8.13 27.57
N VAL A 288 14.09 -7.71 28.56
CA VAL A 288 14.42 -8.46 29.77
C VAL A 288 13.58 -7.92 30.93
N GLU A 289 12.79 -8.80 31.54
CA GLU A 289 11.78 -8.42 32.55
C GLU A 289 12.34 -8.35 33.98
N GLU A 290 13.24 -9.26 34.35
CA GLU A 290 13.79 -9.40 35.70
C GLU A 290 15.33 -9.54 35.67
N GLY A 291 15.97 -9.27 36.81
CA GLY A 291 17.43 -9.31 36.94
C GLY A 291 17.96 -8.24 37.91
N THR A 292 19.18 -8.42 38.40
CA THR A 292 19.86 -7.39 39.20
C THR A 292 20.59 -6.40 38.28
N ALA A 293 21.23 -6.89 37.23
CA ALA A 293 22.02 -6.09 36.30
C ALA A 293 21.28 -5.76 34.99
N ASN A 294 20.39 -6.65 34.51
CA ASN A 294 19.77 -6.53 33.20
C ASN A 294 18.23 -6.38 33.23
N ALA A 295 17.59 -6.26 34.40
CA ALA A 295 16.16 -5.99 34.47
C ALA A 295 15.77 -4.72 33.71
N ASP A 296 14.57 -4.70 33.14
CA ASP A 296 13.97 -3.56 32.46
C ASP A 296 14.80 -3.03 31.27
N THR A 297 15.47 -3.93 30.53
CA THR A 297 16.34 -3.57 29.41
C THR A 297 15.98 -4.29 28.12
N GLY A 298 16.03 -3.58 27.00
CA GLY A 298 15.90 -4.13 25.66
C GLY A 298 17.26 -4.39 25.02
N TRP A 299 17.43 -5.55 24.41
CA TRP A 299 18.67 -5.98 23.76
C TRP A 299 18.45 -6.28 22.29
N VAL A 300 19.36 -5.82 21.44
CA VAL A 300 19.35 -6.05 19.99
C VAL A 300 20.57 -6.85 19.55
N LEU A 301 20.37 -7.80 18.64
CA LEU A 301 21.45 -8.49 17.95
C LEU A 301 22.09 -7.54 16.93
N THR A 302 23.34 -7.15 17.15
CA THR A 302 24.09 -6.23 16.30
C THR A 302 25.00 -6.93 15.31
N THR A 303 25.08 -8.27 15.35
CA THR A 303 25.75 -9.06 14.30
C THR A 303 25.08 -8.80 12.94
N ASN A 304 25.83 -8.26 11.99
CA ASN A 304 25.35 -8.01 10.62
C ASN A 304 25.00 -9.31 9.88
N ALA A 305 23.99 -9.25 9.01
CA ALA A 305 23.64 -10.35 8.13
C ALA A 305 24.75 -10.59 7.07
N PRO A 306 24.93 -11.84 6.57
CA PRO A 306 24.14 -13.04 6.86
C PRO A 306 24.55 -13.75 8.17
N VAL A 307 23.55 -14.26 8.91
CA VAL A 307 23.73 -15.03 10.14
C VAL A 307 23.41 -16.50 9.89
N THR A 308 24.36 -17.40 10.19
CA THR A 308 24.15 -18.86 10.22
C THR A 308 24.15 -19.34 11.67
N LEU A 309 22.99 -19.80 12.15
CA LEU A 309 22.80 -20.16 13.55
C LEU A 309 23.70 -21.34 13.97
N GLY A 310 24.37 -21.21 15.11
CA GLY A 310 25.34 -22.19 15.61
C GLY A 310 26.76 -22.03 15.06
N THR A 311 26.96 -21.24 14.01
CA THR A 311 28.28 -20.96 13.41
C THR A 311 28.69 -19.50 13.58
N THR A 312 27.82 -18.56 13.21
CA THR A 312 28.09 -17.12 13.34
C THR A 312 28.04 -16.70 14.81
N SER A 313 29.01 -15.91 15.26
CA SER A 313 28.99 -15.29 16.59
C SER A 313 27.83 -14.30 16.73
N LEU A 314 27.03 -14.45 17.79
CA LEU A 314 25.85 -13.63 18.04
C LEU A 314 26.15 -12.61 19.14
N ALA A 315 26.37 -11.36 18.73
CA ALA A 315 26.67 -10.24 19.60
C ALA A 315 25.41 -9.43 19.89
N PHE A 316 25.04 -9.34 21.17
CA PHE A 316 23.91 -8.54 21.61
C PHE A 316 24.40 -7.24 22.26
N THR A 317 23.76 -6.14 21.92
CA THR A 317 23.99 -4.83 22.53
C THR A 317 22.68 -4.35 23.12
N GLN A 318 22.73 -3.73 24.29
CA GLN A 318 21.54 -3.12 24.87
C GLN A 318 21.07 -1.96 23.99
N PHE A 319 19.83 -2.04 23.51
CA PHE A 319 19.19 -1.03 22.67
C PHE A 319 18.39 -0.01 23.50
N SER A 320 17.82 -0.44 24.63
CA SER A 320 17.04 0.41 25.53
C SER A 320 17.18 -0.06 26.99
N GLY A 321 17.00 0.84 27.94
CA GLY A 321 16.96 0.51 29.37
C GLY A 321 16.53 1.71 30.20
N ALA A 322 15.75 1.47 31.26
CA ALA A 322 15.48 2.51 32.25
C ALA A 322 16.80 2.87 32.97
N GLY A 323 17.21 4.15 32.94
CA GLY A 323 18.40 4.61 33.69
C GLY A 323 19.77 4.40 33.01
N GLN A 324 19.83 4.20 31.69
CA GLN A 324 20.98 3.71 30.90
C GLN A 324 22.32 4.48 30.97
N VAL A 325 22.43 5.57 31.73
CA VAL A 325 23.71 6.26 31.90
C VAL A 325 24.07 6.21 33.38
N THR A 326 24.83 5.20 33.79
CA THR A 326 25.48 5.24 35.11
C THR A 326 26.60 6.26 35.03
N ALA A 327 26.38 7.43 35.61
CA ALA A 327 27.40 8.45 35.70
C ALA A 327 28.60 7.90 36.49
N GLY A 328 29.77 7.82 35.84
CA GLY A 328 31.02 7.49 36.53
C GLY A 328 31.42 8.61 37.49
N ALA A 329 32.51 8.43 38.25
CA ALA A 329 32.92 9.38 39.30
C ALA A 329 33.12 10.84 38.83
N GLY A 330 33.33 11.08 37.53
CA GLY A 330 33.47 12.41 36.93
C GLY A 330 32.20 13.01 36.35
N LEU A 331 31.05 12.34 36.45
CA LEU A 331 29.76 12.78 35.92
C LEU A 331 28.70 12.69 37.03
N THR A 332 27.60 13.42 36.89
CA THR A 332 26.38 13.25 37.70
C THR A 332 25.19 13.14 36.78
N LYS A 333 24.30 12.18 37.04
CA LYS A 333 23.06 12.03 36.27
C LYS A 333 21.88 12.42 37.13
N THR A 334 21.07 13.36 36.64
CA THR A 334 19.80 13.74 37.25
C THR A 334 18.69 13.64 36.21
N GLY A 335 17.80 12.66 36.35
CA GLY A 335 16.78 12.39 35.33
C GLY A 335 17.43 12.10 33.96
N SER A 336 17.11 12.91 32.95
CA SER A 336 17.68 12.79 31.60
C SER A 336 18.95 13.60 31.36
N THR A 337 19.38 14.43 32.32
CA THR A 337 20.57 15.29 32.19
C THR A 337 21.81 14.55 32.69
N LEU A 338 22.90 14.63 31.93
CA LEU A 338 24.23 14.14 32.31
C LEU A 338 25.16 15.34 32.45
N ASP A 339 25.43 15.71 33.69
CA ASP A 339 26.31 16.81 34.04
C ASP A 339 27.73 16.29 34.28
N ILE A 340 28.74 17.12 34.03
CA ILE A 340 30.09 16.83 34.52
C ILE A 340 30.11 17.10 36.02
N GLY A 341 30.61 16.14 36.79
CA GLY A 341 30.79 16.32 38.23
C GLY A 341 31.84 17.39 38.49
N ALA A 342 31.43 18.56 38.95
CA ALA A 342 32.33 19.63 39.37
C ALA A 342 33.17 19.17 40.58
N GLY A 343 34.31 18.55 40.30
CA GLY A 343 35.31 18.14 41.29
C GLY A 343 36.36 19.21 41.52
N THR A 344 37.35 18.94 42.37
CA THR A 344 38.43 19.89 42.73
C THR A 344 39.23 20.43 41.53
N GLY A 345 39.15 19.79 40.36
CA GLY A 345 39.89 20.16 39.15
C GLY A 345 39.04 20.62 37.96
N ILE A 346 37.71 20.59 38.00
CA ILE A 346 36.83 20.98 36.89
C ILE A 346 35.75 21.93 37.41
N GLN A 347 35.59 23.07 36.75
CA GLN A 347 34.50 24.01 36.96
C GLN A 347 33.56 23.92 35.75
N VAL A 348 32.27 23.74 36.00
CA VAL A 348 31.24 23.74 34.96
C VAL A 348 30.49 25.07 35.06
N ASN A 349 30.61 25.91 34.04
CA ASN A 349 29.86 27.16 33.94
C ASN A 349 28.62 26.96 33.08
N ALA A 350 27.79 28.00 32.95
CA ALA A 350 26.59 27.96 32.12
C ALA A 350 26.90 27.69 30.63
N ASP A 351 28.00 28.25 30.12
CA ASP A 351 28.31 28.25 28.68
C ASP A 351 29.59 27.46 28.31
N ASP A 352 30.44 27.11 29.29
CA ASP A 352 31.70 26.41 29.06
C ASP A 352 32.13 25.50 30.23
N ILE A 353 33.13 24.67 29.96
CA ILE A 353 33.79 23.83 30.94
C ILE A 353 35.22 24.32 31.09
N ALA A 354 35.63 24.61 32.32
CA ALA A 354 36.95 25.13 32.66
C ALA A 354 37.67 24.25 33.69
N LEU A 355 38.97 24.47 33.85
CA LEU A 355 39.73 23.85 34.93
C LEU A 355 39.39 24.56 36.26
N GLY A 356 39.15 23.79 37.31
CA GLY A 356 38.79 24.29 38.63
C GLY A 356 39.91 25.15 39.25
N PRO A 357 39.56 26.22 40.00
CA PRO A 357 40.49 27.20 40.53
C PRO A 357 41.50 26.64 41.54
N SER A 358 41.25 25.45 42.07
CA SER A 358 42.03 24.90 43.19
C SER A 358 43.33 24.19 42.76
N ASN A 359 43.50 23.79 41.49
CA ASN A 359 44.54 22.83 41.14
C ASN A 359 45.43 23.26 39.96
N VAL A 360 44.90 23.97 38.95
CA VAL A 360 45.64 24.26 37.69
C VAL A 360 45.62 25.74 37.29
N LEU A 361 44.65 26.52 37.80
CA LEU A 361 44.52 27.95 37.47
C LEU A 361 45.67 28.82 38.00
N SER A 362 46.40 28.33 39.02
CA SER A 362 47.55 29.04 39.56
C SER A 362 48.72 29.14 38.57
N LEU A 363 48.77 28.40 37.46
CA LEU A 363 49.82 28.56 36.45
C LEU A 363 49.35 29.28 35.17
N PHE A 364 48.07 29.19 34.80
CA PHE A 364 47.58 29.62 33.49
C PHE A 364 46.81 30.94 33.47
N ASN A 365 46.30 31.43 34.61
CA ASN A 365 45.55 32.70 34.68
C ASN A 365 46.16 33.69 35.69
N LEU A 366 47.49 33.79 35.74
CA LEU A 366 48.10 34.93 36.42
C LEU A 366 47.95 36.15 35.52
N ALA A 367 47.41 37.23 36.06
CA ALA A 367 47.37 38.54 35.40
C ALA A 367 48.77 39.13 35.12
N THR A 368 49.84 38.40 35.49
CA THR A 368 51.24 38.84 35.43
C THR A 368 52.11 37.75 34.83
N SER A 369 52.82 38.07 33.75
CA SER A 369 53.88 37.24 33.17
C SER A 369 55.13 37.23 34.08
N GLY A 370 56.05 36.29 33.85
CA GLY A 370 57.38 36.27 34.48
C GLY A 370 57.66 35.06 35.38
N ILE A 371 58.54 35.22 36.37
CA ILE A 371 58.94 34.17 37.30
C ILE A 371 57.84 33.90 38.32
N ILE A 372 57.37 32.64 38.37
CA ILE A 372 56.32 32.19 39.27
C ILE A 372 56.89 31.23 40.32
N ALA A 373 56.62 31.49 41.60
CA ALA A 373 57.00 30.61 42.70
C ALA A 373 55.78 30.10 43.45
N ARG A 374 55.74 28.79 43.75
CA ARG A 374 54.75 28.21 44.65
C ARG A 374 55.08 28.61 46.09
N THR A 375 54.18 29.36 46.72
CA THR A 375 54.36 29.93 48.07
C THR A 375 53.61 29.16 49.14
N ALA A 376 52.61 28.36 48.77
CA ALA A 376 51.92 27.39 49.62
C ALA A 376 51.26 26.29 48.77
N ALA A 377 50.59 25.33 49.41
CA ALA A 377 49.69 24.43 48.70
C ALA A 377 48.67 25.25 47.89
N ASN A 378 48.54 24.94 46.61
CA ASN A 378 47.62 25.59 45.66
C ASN A 378 47.76 27.12 45.55
N THR A 379 48.89 27.69 45.98
CA THR A 379 49.15 29.13 45.95
C THR A 379 50.47 29.41 45.25
N VAL A 380 50.43 30.25 44.23
CA VAL A 380 51.64 30.79 43.61
C VAL A 380 51.63 32.31 43.64
N THR A 381 52.78 32.92 43.45
CA THR A 381 52.91 34.37 43.36
C THR A 381 54.02 34.70 42.37
N ALA A 382 53.84 35.76 41.58
CA ALA A 382 54.93 36.33 40.78
C ALA A 382 56.03 36.84 41.73
N ARG A 383 57.28 36.56 41.38
CA ARG A 383 58.44 37.02 42.15
C ARG A 383 59.43 37.74 41.24
N THR A 384 60.09 38.73 41.82
CA THR A 384 61.17 39.47 41.18
C THR A 384 62.44 39.19 41.97
N ILE A 385 63.49 38.78 41.27
CA ILE A 385 64.83 38.71 41.85
C ILE A 385 65.31 40.13 42.08
N THR A 386 65.63 40.47 43.33
CA THR A 386 66.12 41.80 43.70
C THR A 386 67.53 41.73 44.25
N GLY A 387 68.43 42.57 43.72
CA GLY A 387 69.77 42.75 44.24
C GLY A 387 69.76 43.76 45.39
N THR A 388 70.75 43.69 46.28
CA THR A 388 70.96 44.80 47.23
C THR A 388 71.48 46.00 46.48
N ALA A 389 70.85 47.16 46.68
CA ALA A 389 71.25 48.43 46.09
C ALA A 389 72.75 48.68 46.30
N ASN A 390 73.42 49.16 45.24
CA ASN A 390 74.86 49.41 45.19
C ASN A 390 75.74 48.18 45.49
N ARG A 391 75.24 46.95 45.37
CA ARG A 391 76.06 45.73 45.45
C ARG A 391 75.84 44.81 44.27
N ILE A 392 74.59 44.44 44.02
CA ILE A 392 74.21 43.54 42.92
C ILE A 392 73.19 44.27 42.05
N ALA A 393 73.50 44.41 40.77
CA ALA A 393 72.56 44.89 39.77
C ALA A 393 71.81 43.69 39.18
N ILE A 394 70.49 43.81 39.12
CA ILE A 394 69.62 42.83 38.46
C ILE A 394 68.93 43.53 37.29
N THR A 395 69.06 42.97 36.09
CA THR A 395 68.28 43.39 34.92
C THR A 395 67.23 42.33 34.62
N ASN A 396 66.01 42.74 34.22
CA ASN A 396 64.86 41.86 33.97
C ASN A 396 64.58 40.87 35.13
N GLY A 397 64.62 41.36 36.37
CA GLY A 397 64.51 40.51 37.56
C GLY A 397 63.19 39.76 37.70
N ASP A 398 62.15 40.19 37.00
CA ASP A 398 60.84 39.52 36.91
C ASP A 398 60.77 38.48 35.77
N GLY A 399 61.76 38.45 34.87
CA GLY A 399 61.81 37.58 33.71
C GLY A 399 60.81 37.91 32.60
N VAL A 400 60.15 39.07 32.64
CA VAL A 400 59.08 39.42 31.67
C VAL A 400 59.67 39.90 30.35
N SER A 401 60.58 40.86 30.41
CA SER A 401 61.16 41.52 29.23
C SER A 401 62.42 40.83 28.69
N GLY A 402 62.80 39.69 29.25
CA GLY A 402 63.98 38.90 28.88
C GLY A 402 64.51 38.06 30.04
N ASN A 403 65.63 37.36 29.82
CA ASN A 403 66.26 36.56 30.87
C ASN A 403 66.74 37.46 32.02
N PRO A 404 66.53 37.09 33.30
CA PRO A 404 67.15 37.77 34.42
C PRO A 404 68.68 37.67 34.32
N THR A 405 69.37 38.80 34.44
CA THR A 405 70.83 38.85 34.52
C THR A 405 71.28 39.44 35.84
N LEU A 406 72.28 38.80 36.45
CA LEU A 406 72.84 39.15 37.74
C LEU A 406 74.29 39.61 37.51
N ASP A 407 74.62 40.82 37.95
CA ASP A 407 75.97 41.36 37.86
C ASP A 407 76.34 42.15 39.13
N ILE A 408 77.62 42.39 39.35
CA ILE A 408 78.08 43.31 40.39
C ILE A 408 77.70 44.73 39.97
N ALA A 409 77.08 45.49 40.88
CA ALA A 409 76.68 46.85 40.57
C ALA A 409 77.91 47.71 40.25
N SER A 410 77.88 48.49 39.16
CA SER A 410 78.95 49.44 38.82
C SER A 410 79.20 50.48 39.91
N SER A 411 78.18 50.78 40.73
CA SER A 411 78.27 51.64 41.92
C SER A 411 78.76 50.92 43.18
N TYR A 412 79.04 49.62 43.12
CA TYR A 412 79.58 48.90 44.26
C TYR A 412 80.98 49.43 44.57
N VAL A 413 81.08 50.14 45.68
CA VAL A 413 82.33 50.74 46.18
C VAL A 413 83.47 49.73 46.29
N GLY A 414 83.14 48.46 46.55
CA GLY A 414 84.11 47.35 46.57
C GLY A 414 84.82 47.09 45.23
N GLN A 415 84.36 47.67 44.11
CA GLN A 415 85.07 47.59 42.82
C GLN A 415 86.26 48.56 42.73
N ASN A 416 86.22 49.69 43.44
CA ASN A 416 87.29 50.71 43.45
C ASN A 416 88.07 50.76 44.76
N THR A 417 87.54 50.15 45.83
CA THR A 417 88.20 50.08 47.13
C THR A 417 88.29 48.62 47.56
N ILE A 418 89.50 48.13 47.72
CA ILE A 418 89.72 46.87 48.42
C ILE A 418 89.92 47.20 49.90
N THR A 419 88.84 47.15 50.68
CA THR A 419 88.89 47.51 52.11
C THR A 419 89.35 46.37 53.00
N THR A 420 89.37 45.14 52.48
CA THR A 420 89.96 43.98 53.15
C THR A 420 90.51 43.02 52.10
N LEU A 421 91.84 42.93 52.02
CA LEU A 421 92.53 41.78 51.45
C LEU A 421 92.96 40.87 52.59
N GLY A 422 92.98 39.56 52.34
CA GLY A 422 93.87 38.70 53.11
C GLY A 422 95.34 39.00 52.80
N THR A 423 96.27 38.25 53.38
CA THR A 423 97.69 38.36 53.04
C THR A 423 97.91 38.05 51.55
N ILE A 424 98.57 38.95 50.82
CA ILE A 424 99.10 38.65 49.49
C ILE A 424 100.36 37.80 49.70
N THR A 425 100.20 36.48 49.80
CA THR A 425 101.32 35.57 50.09
C THR A 425 102.26 35.43 48.87
N THR A 426 101.74 35.64 47.66
CA THR A 426 102.50 35.62 46.40
C THR A 426 101.88 36.58 45.39
N GLY A 427 102.73 37.37 44.70
CA GLY A 427 102.33 38.36 43.69
C GLY A 427 102.93 39.75 43.94
N THR A 428 103.15 40.53 42.89
CA THR A 428 103.65 41.91 42.97
C THR A 428 102.48 42.88 43.11
N TRP A 429 102.47 43.70 44.17
CA TRP A 429 101.54 44.83 44.25
C TRP A 429 102.06 45.97 43.35
N ASN A 430 101.46 46.13 42.17
CA ASN A 430 101.73 47.25 41.24
C ASN A 430 100.94 48.53 41.62
N GLY A 431 101.01 48.94 42.88
CA GLY A 431 100.34 50.14 43.36
C GLY A 431 101.12 51.40 42.98
N SER A 432 100.45 52.55 42.92
CA SER A 432 101.14 53.84 42.87
C SER A 432 101.89 54.11 44.19
N THR A 433 102.83 55.07 44.18
CA THR A 433 103.60 55.47 45.36
C THR A 433 102.69 55.78 46.55
N LEU A 434 102.88 55.08 47.68
CA LEU A 434 102.13 55.35 48.90
C LEU A 434 102.58 56.71 49.46
N ALA A 435 101.66 57.67 49.52
CA ALA A 435 101.95 59.00 50.01
C ALA A 435 102.33 58.97 51.51
N VAL A 436 103.18 59.92 51.92
CA VAL A 436 103.65 60.07 53.31
C VAL A 436 102.54 60.18 54.34
N GLY A 437 101.43 60.83 53.99
CA GLY A 437 100.26 60.96 54.88
C GLY A 437 99.58 59.64 55.24
N TYR A 438 99.88 58.55 54.54
CA TYR A 438 99.35 57.21 54.79
C TYR A 438 100.45 56.23 55.24
N GLY A 439 101.54 56.74 55.81
CA GLY A 439 102.66 55.94 56.32
C GLY A 439 103.66 55.48 55.24
N GLY A 440 103.46 55.87 53.98
CA GLY A 440 104.44 55.65 52.93
C GLY A 440 105.65 56.58 53.03
N THR A 441 106.66 56.40 52.19
CA THR A 441 107.80 57.32 52.09
C THR A 441 107.58 58.43 51.06
N GLY A 442 106.49 58.36 50.29
CA GLY A 442 106.20 59.31 49.22
C GLY A 442 107.17 59.26 48.03
N VAL A 443 108.10 58.30 48.00
CA VAL A 443 109.09 58.12 46.93
C VAL A 443 109.05 56.67 46.42
N THR A 444 109.40 56.48 45.15
CA THR A 444 109.49 55.15 44.53
C THR A 444 110.81 54.43 44.84
N SER A 445 111.83 55.14 45.34
CA SER A 445 113.11 54.59 45.81
C SER A 445 113.77 55.51 46.85
N LEU A 446 114.53 54.95 47.79
CA LEU A 446 115.21 55.69 48.86
C LEU A 446 116.73 55.50 48.77
N THR A 447 117.49 56.58 48.61
CA THR A 447 118.97 56.58 48.57
C THR A 447 119.53 57.45 49.70
N GLY A 448 119.77 56.85 50.86
CA GLY A 448 120.39 57.50 52.02
C GLY A 448 119.62 57.29 53.33
N LEU A 449 120.13 57.84 54.43
CA LEU A 449 119.43 57.87 55.72
C LEU A 449 118.38 58.99 55.72
N VAL A 450 117.18 58.64 56.18
CA VAL A 450 116.11 59.60 56.42
C VAL A 450 115.92 59.81 57.92
N LYS A 451 115.65 61.04 58.29
CA LYS A 451 115.20 61.39 59.64
C LYS A 451 113.70 61.67 59.60
N GLY A 452 113.00 61.11 60.59
CA GLY A 452 111.63 61.49 60.90
C GLY A 452 111.66 62.32 62.16
N ASN A 453 111.00 63.48 62.14
CA ASN A 453 110.80 64.29 63.34
C ASN A 453 109.48 63.93 64.07
N GLY A 454 108.83 62.84 63.66
CA GLY A 454 107.54 62.38 64.19
C GLY A 454 106.34 63.27 63.84
N ALA A 455 106.54 64.40 63.14
CA ALA A 455 105.50 65.38 62.86
C ALA A 455 105.43 65.84 61.39
N ALA A 456 106.43 65.52 60.56
CA ALA A 456 106.50 65.86 59.14
C ALA A 456 107.04 64.68 58.31
N ALA A 457 106.93 64.79 56.98
CA ALA A 457 107.49 63.82 56.05
C ALA A 457 108.97 63.54 56.36
N PHE A 458 109.39 62.29 56.24
CA PHE A 458 110.79 61.89 56.35
C PHE A 458 111.63 62.77 55.42
N SER A 459 112.60 63.48 56.00
CA SER A 459 113.54 64.31 55.25
C SER A 459 114.89 63.60 55.21
N ALA A 460 115.74 63.93 54.23
CA ALA A 460 117.12 63.47 54.23
C ALA A 460 117.80 63.90 55.54
N ALA A 461 118.47 62.96 56.22
CA ALA A 461 119.28 63.28 57.39
C ALA A 461 120.59 63.94 56.93
N VAL A 462 121.01 65.00 57.62
CA VAL A 462 122.22 65.76 57.27
C VAL A 462 123.33 65.46 58.27
N ASP A 463 124.51 65.11 57.75
CA ASP A 463 125.71 64.86 58.55
C ASP A 463 126.18 66.14 59.28
N GLY A 464 126.75 66.00 60.47
CA GLY A 464 127.13 67.09 61.36
C GLY A 464 125.98 67.74 62.12
N THR A 465 124.73 67.52 61.70
CA THR A 465 123.53 68.14 62.32
C THR A 465 122.56 67.11 62.90
N ASP A 466 122.15 66.12 62.11
CA ASP A 466 121.18 65.11 62.53
C ASP A 466 121.84 63.79 62.94
N TYR A 467 122.99 63.51 62.35
CA TYR A 467 123.91 62.48 62.77
C TYR A 467 125.33 63.01 62.56
N LEU A 468 126.32 62.47 63.29
CA LEU A 468 127.73 62.74 63.02
C LEU A 468 128.33 61.52 62.33
N SER A 469 129.02 61.74 61.22
CA SER A 469 129.82 60.70 60.59
C SER A 469 130.97 60.30 61.51
N PRO A 470 131.43 59.05 61.46
CA PRO A 470 132.38 58.50 62.44
C PRO A 470 133.74 59.20 62.55
N ASN A 471 133.99 60.29 61.82
CA ASN A 471 135.32 60.85 61.56
C ASN A 471 135.50 62.31 62.05
N ALA A 472 134.51 62.92 62.71
CA ALA A 472 134.57 64.32 63.15
C ALA A 472 135.29 64.49 64.52
N THR A 473 136.16 65.51 64.68
CA THR A 473 136.94 65.77 65.92
C THR A 473 136.33 66.92 66.76
N ILE A 474 136.21 66.76 68.10
CA ILE A 474 135.75 67.80 69.05
C ILE A 474 136.91 68.17 70.01
N ASP A 475 137.17 69.47 70.15
CA ASP A 475 138.04 70.17 71.12
C ASP A 475 139.08 69.31 71.88
N GLY A 476 140.21 69.03 71.24
CA GLY A 476 141.45 68.64 71.93
C GLY A 476 141.50 67.25 72.57
N GLY A 477 140.48 66.41 72.40
CA GLY A 477 140.55 64.98 72.68
C GLY A 477 140.02 64.20 71.48
N THR A 478 140.91 63.55 70.72
CA THR A 478 140.49 62.50 69.77
C THR A 478 139.91 61.34 70.56
N PHE A 479 138.71 60.89 70.17
CA PHE A 479 138.27 59.52 70.41
C PHE A 479 138.78 58.63 69.28
#